data_AF-A0A0B6ZCL3-F1
#
_entry.id   AF-A0A0B6ZCL3-F1
#
_cell.length_a   1.000
_cell.length_b   1.000
_cell.length_c   1.000
_cell.angle_alpha   90.00
_cell.angle_beta   90.00
_cell.angle_gamma   90.00
#
_symmetry.space_group_name_H-M   'P 1'
#
loop_
_entity.id
_entity.type
_entity.pdbx_description
1 polymer ?
#
loop_
_entity_poly.entity_id
_entity_poly.type
_entity_poly.pdbx_seq_one_letter_code
_entity_poly.pdbx_strand_id
1 'polypeptide(L)'
;NKANEIIGQMALILKCKHATMNTKRALIKIFLTTLCYRCQTWMLTSNNRRKLVITEMKCQRRMLEISRREWYSNEVIRKKVGTTS
;
A
#
# COMPACT_ATOMS: atom_id res chain seq x y z
N ASN A 1 12.33 3.73 9.07
CA ASN A 1 11.70 2.49 8.55
C ASN A 1 11.71 2.54 7.02
N LYS A 2 12.56 1.75 6.35
CA LYS A 2 12.88 1.85 4.89
C LYS A 2 11.63 1.85 3.99
N ALA A 3 10.59 1.10 4.35
CA ALA A 3 9.33 1.07 3.60
C ALA A 3 8.61 2.43 3.57
N ASN A 4 8.62 3.20 4.67
CA ASN A 4 7.97 4.52 4.71
C ASN A 4 8.72 5.53 3.83
N GLU A 5 10.04 5.40 3.70
CA GLU A 5 10.88 6.26 2.85
C GLU A 5 10.55 6.05 1.38
N ILE A 6 10.48 4.78 0.95
CA ILE A 6 10.09 4.42 -0.43
C ILE A 6 8.65 4.86 -0.72
N ILE A 7 7.72 4.69 0.23
CA ILE A 7 6.34 5.21 0.09
C ILE A 7 6.34 6.73 -0.06
N GLY A 8 7.26 7.43 0.62
CA GLY A 8 7.47 8.87 0.46
C GLY A 8 7.89 9.24 -0.96
N GLN A 9 8.86 8.51 -1.53
CA GLN A 9 9.32 8.71 -2.91
C GLN A 9 8.22 8.37 -3.94
N MET A 10 7.48 7.28 -3.72
CA MET A 10 6.36 6.87 -4.56
C MET A 10 5.13 7.80 -4.43
N ALA A 11 5.10 8.71 -3.46
CA ALA A 11 3.93 9.53 -3.17
C ALA A 11 3.48 10.37 -4.35
N LEU A 12 4.41 10.87 -5.17
CA LEU A 12 4.10 11.68 -6.35
C LEU A 12 3.27 10.87 -7.36
N ILE A 13 3.66 9.63 -7.62
CA ILE A 13 2.96 8.73 -8.55
C ILE A 13 1.61 8.30 -7.96
N LEU A 14 1.57 7.96 -6.66
CA LEU A 14 0.33 7.54 -6.00
C LEU A 14 -0.72 8.65 -5.97
N LYS A 15 -0.31 9.91 -5.79
CA LYS A 15 -1.20 11.08 -5.78
C LYS A 15 -1.51 11.63 -7.18
N CYS A 16 -0.80 11.19 -8.22
CA CYS A 16 -1.00 11.70 -9.57
C CYS A 16 -2.43 11.42 -10.06
N LYS A 17 -3.19 12.46 -10.43
CA LYS A 17 -4.56 12.34 -10.94
C LYS A 17 -4.62 11.76 -12.36
N HIS A 18 -3.57 11.97 -13.15
CA HIS A 18 -3.47 11.46 -14.52
C HIS A 18 -3.13 9.96 -14.58
N ALA A 19 -2.59 9.40 -13.49
CA ALA A 19 -2.31 7.98 -13.43
C ALA A 19 -3.59 7.18 -13.14
N THR A 20 -3.87 6.19 -13.97
CA THR A 20 -5.03 5.31 -13.76
C THR A 20 -4.89 4.54 -12.44
N MET A 21 -6.03 4.22 -11.82
CA MET A 21 -6.05 3.40 -10.61
C MET A 21 -5.39 2.04 -10.81
N ASN A 22 -5.52 1.47 -12.02
CA ASN A 22 -4.87 0.20 -12.38
C ASN A 22 -3.34 0.30 -12.32
N THR A 23 -2.75 1.37 -12.88
CA THR A 23 -1.31 1.63 -12.83
C THR A 23 -0.81 1.77 -11.39
N LYS A 24 -1.54 2.53 -10.57
CA LYS A 24 -1.18 2.72 -9.15
C LYS A 24 -1.25 1.41 -8.37
N ARG A 25 -2.26 0.57 -8.60
CA ARG A 25 -2.36 -0.77 -8.00
C ARG A 25 -1.23 -1.68 -8.42
N ALA A 26 -0.86 -1.69 -9.71
CA ALA A 26 0.25 -2.50 -10.20
C ALA A 26 1.56 -2.11 -9.51
N LEU A 27 1.82 -0.82 -9.34
CA LEU A 27 2.98 -0.29 -8.63
C LEU A 27 3.00 -0.72 -7.15
N ILE A 28 1.86 -0.63 -6.44
CA ILE A 28 1.73 -1.11 -5.06
C ILE A 28 2.00 -2.62 -4.98
N LYS A 29 1.44 -3.41 -5.91
CA LYS A 29 1.63 -4.86 -5.96
C LYS A 29 3.11 -5.22 -6.12
N ILE A 30 3.81 -4.58 -7.07
CA ILE A 30 5.25 -4.78 -7.28
C ILE A 30 6.05 -4.45 -6.00
N PHE A 31 5.73 -3.32 -5.36
CA PHE A 31 6.39 -2.92 -4.12
C PHE A 31 6.18 -3.93 -2.98
N LEU A 32 4.94 -4.39 -2.78
CA LEU A 32 4.63 -5.40 -1.77
C LEU A 32 5.30 -6.74 -2.07
N THR A 33 5.36 -7.17 -3.33
CA THR A 33 6.08 -8.39 -3.71
C THR A 33 7.58 -8.28 -3.44
N THR A 34 8.20 -7.10 -3.65
CA THR A 34 9.61 -6.87 -3.31
C THR A 34 9.85 -6.93 -1.80
N LEU A 35 8.92 -6.40 -1.00
CA LEU A 35 8.96 -6.55 0.45
C LEU A 35 8.82 -8.02 0.88
N CYS A 36 7.94 -8.78 0.23
CA CYS A 36 7.75 -10.22 0.47
C CYS A 36 8.92 -11.09 -0.03
N TYR A 37 9.60 -10.72 -1.10
CA TYR A 37 10.77 -11.46 -1.61
C TYR A 37 11.89 -11.48 -0.57
N ARG A 38 12.11 -10.36 0.13
CA ARG A 38 12.99 -10.32 1.32
C ARG A 38 12.50 -11.20 2.47
N CYS A 39 11.24 -11.63 2.47
CA CYS A 39 10.69 -12.59 3.42
C CYS A 39 10.72 -14.03 2.89
N GLN A 40 11.15 -14.32 1.67
CA GLN A 40 11.38 -15.71 1.25
C GLN A 40 12.60 -16.30 1.95
N THR A 41 13.58 -15.46 2.31
CA THR A 41 14.77 -15.85 3.09
C THR A 41 14.53 -15.93 4.60
N TRP A 42 13.38 -15.47 5.10
CA TRP A 42 13.05 -15.45 6.54
C TRP A 42 11.58 -15.83 6.74
N MET A 43 11.29 -16.93 7.46
CA MET A 43 9.92 -17.37 7.77
C MET A 43 8.99 -16.18 8.05
N LEU A 44 7.89 -16.12 7.31
CA LEU A 44 6.96 -15.00 7.34
C LEU A 44 6.18 -15.01 8.65
N THR A 45 6.76 -14.41 9.69
CA THR A 45 6.12 -14.30 11.00
C THR A 45 4.79 -13.55 10.91
N SER A 46 3.86 -13.83 11.83
CA SER A 46 2.60 -13.11 11.96
C SER A 46 2.79 -11.58 12.03
N ASN A 47 3.89 -11.15 12.65
CA ASN A 47 4.26 -9.74 12.75
C ASN A 47 4.67 -9.13 11.39
N ASN A 48 5.42 -9.87 10.57
CA ASN A 48 5.77 -9.42 9.22
C ASN A 48 4.53 -9.33 8.32
N ARG A 49 3.61 -10.29 8.41
CA ARG A 49 2.31 -10.23 7.72
C ARG A 49 1.53 -8.98 8.12
N ARG A 50 1.46 -8.68 9.42
CA ARG A 50 0.80 -7.46 9.93
C ARG A 50 1.44 -6.19 9.37
N LYS A 51 2.77 -6.11 9.31
CA LYS A 51 3.50 -4.97 8.74
C LYS A 51 3.23 -4.79 7.24
N LEU A 52 3.13 -5.88 6.48
CA LEU A 52 2.78 -5.85 5.06
C LEU A 52 1.38 -5.28 4.84
N VAL A 53 0.38 -5.78 5.59
CA VAL A 53 -1.00 -5.28 5.52
C VAL A 53 -1.08 -3.79 5.88
N ILE A 54 -0.39 -3.36 6.94
CA ILE A 54 -0.34 -1.94 7.33
C ILE A 54 0.28 -1.09 6.21
N THR A 55 1.33 -1.60 5.56
CA THR A 55 2.02 -0.91 4.47
C THR A 55 1.11 -0.77 3.25
N GLU A 56 0.42 -1.84 2.87
CA GLU A 56 -0.57 -1.83 1.79
C GLU A 56 -1.66 -0.79 2.05
N MET A 57 -2.27 -0.79 3.24
CA MET A 57 -3.33 0.16 3.60
C MET A 57 -2.82 1.62 3.55
N LYS A 58 -1.57 1.87 3.95
CA LYS A 58 -0.96 3.21 3.82
C LYS A 58 -0.86 3.66 2.37
N CYS A 59 -0.41 2.77 1.48
CA CYS A 59 -0.32 3.08 0.05
C CYS A 59 -1.69 3.36 -0.56
N GLN A 60 -2.68 2.52 -0.23
CA GLN A 60 -4.06 2.69 -0.71
C GLN A 60 -4.68 4.02 -0.25
N ARG A 61 -4.53 4.38 1.03
CA ARG A 61 -4.99 5.68 1.55
C ARG A 61 -4.33 6.84 0.80
N ARG A 62 -3.02 6.75 0.56
CA ARG A 62 -2.26 7.81 -0.11
C ARG A 62 -2.65 7.97 -1.58
N MET A 63 -3.02 6.86 -2.24
CA MET A 63 -3.56 6.85 -3.60
C MET A 63 -4.92 7.55 -3.70
N LEU A 64 -5.75 7.43 -2.67
CA LEU A 64 -7.05 8.11 -2.56
C LEU A 64 -6.95 9.49 -1.92
N GLU A 65 -5.73 9.94 -1.59
CA GLU A 65 -5.47 11.18 -0.83
C GLU A 65 -6.20 11.27 0.53
N ILE A 66 -6.55 10.11 1.11
CA ILE A 66 -7.26 10.03 2.39
C ILE A 66 -6.27 10.13 3.55
N SER A 67 -6.51 11.09 4.43
CA SER A 67 -5.83 11.28 5.70
C SER A 67 -6.26 10.25 6.74
N ARG A 68 -5.38 9.97 7.71
CA ARG A 68 -5.76 9.17 8.89
C ARG A 68 -6.83 9.85 9.75
N ARG A 69 -6.97 11.17 9.65
CA ARG A 69 -7.94 11.98 10.42
C ARG A 69 -9.37 11.88 9.91
N GLU A 70 -9.59 11.26 8.75
CA GLU A 70 -10.94 11.11 8.18
C GLU A 70 -11.65 9.81 8.62
N TRP A 71 -11.01 8.98 9.46
CA TRP A 71 -11.61 7.83 10.15
C TRP A 71 -12.30 6.79 9.24
N TYR A 72 -11.93 6.74 7.96
CA TYR A 72 -12.41 5.70 7.05
C TYR A 72 -11.95 4.31 7.50
N SER A 73 -12.89 3.37 7.52
CA SER A 73 -12.60 1.96 7.72
C SER A 73 -11.74 1.42 6.57
N ASN A 74 -10.93 0.41 6.86
CA ASN A 74 -10.10 -0.22 5.84
C ASN A 74 -10.94 -0.88 4.73
N GLU A 75 -12.14 -1.36 5.07
CA GLU A 75 -13.09 -1.93 4.12
C GLU A 75 -13.57 -0.88 3.09
N VAL A 76 -13.95 0.31 3.55
CA VAL A 76 -14.35 1.41 2.65
C VAL A 76 -13.21 1.80 1.71
N ILE A 77 -11.97 1.86 2.23
CA ILE A 77 -10.79 2.14 1.43
C ILE A 77 -10.60 1.06 0.35
N ARG A 78 -10.65 -0.22 0.73
CA ARG A 78 -10.53 -1.35 -0.21
C ARG A 78 -11.59 -1.32 -1.30
N LYS A 79 -12.85 -1.01 -0.95
CA LYS A 79 -13.96 -0.84 -1.89
C LYS A 79 -13.70 0.30 -2.89
N LYS A 80 -13.23 1.46 -2.41
CA LYS A 80 -12.88 2.62 -3.26
C LYS A 80 -11.72 2.32 -4.22
N VAL A 81 -10.75 1.51 -3.78
CA VAL A 81 -9.62 1.08 -4.63
C VAL A 81 -10.03 -0.03 -5.63
N GLY A 82 -11.16 -0.70 -5.39
CA GLY A 82 -11.55 -1.90 -6.15
C GLY A 82 -10.63 -3.08 -5.85
N THR A 83 -10.21 -3.23 -4.59
CA THR A 83 -9.48 -4.41 -4.11
C THR A 83 -10.44 -5.23 -3.26
N THR A 84 -10.96 -6.33 -3.80
CA THR A 84 -11.69 -7.33 -3.02
C THR A 84 -10.65 -8.15 -2.26
N SER A 85 -10.84 -8.30 -0.95
CA SER A 85 -10.01 -9.22 -0.14
C SER A 85 -10.35 -10.66 -0.47
#